data_AF-A0A956YXG7-F1
#
_entry.id   AF-A0A956YXG7-F1
#
_cell.length_a   1.000
_cell.length_b   1.000
_cell.length_c   1.000
_cell.angle_alpha   90.00
_cell.angle_beta   90.00
_cell.angle_gamma   90.00
#
_symmetry.space_group_name_H-M   'P 1'
#
loop_
_entity.id
_entity.type
_entity.pdbx_description
1 polymer ?
#
loop_
_entity_poly.entity_id
_entity_poly.type
_entity_poly.pdbx_seq_one_letter_code
_entity_poly.pdbx_strand_id
1 'polypeptide(L)'
;RDEYISGTSCTVVLCGIDTFNRKYVDWEIKATLDKQHGLLGVLLPTHRASPDGKFTVPDRLHDNIQTGYAHWISWTDDAQAMIRAINLAREKARTPRLIANSRSMMGRNR
;
A
#
# COMPACT_ATOMS: atom_id res chain seq x y z
N ARG A 1 4.06 29.39 -7.64
CA ARG A 1 5.33 29.24 -6.89
C ARG A 1 5.13 27.95 -6.13
N ASP A 2 5.43 26.84 -6.79
CA ASP A 2 4.97 25.52 -6.38
C ASP A 2 5.76 25.11 -5.14
N GLU A 3 5.06 25.01 -4.02
CA GLU A 3 5.60 24.53 -2.77
C GLU A 3 6.21 23.16 -3.04
N TYR A 4 7.53 23.09 -3.00
CA TYR A 4 8.25 21.84 -2.92
C TYR A 4 7.63 21.05 -1.78
N ILE A 5 6.95 19.96 -2.15
CA ILE A 5 6.43 19.00 -1.21
C ILE A 5 7.65 18.45 -0.47
N SER A 6 8.01 19.04 0.67
CA SER A 6 9.04 18.57 1.61
C SER A 6 8.60 17.28 2.32
N GLY A 7 7.71 16.54 1.67
CA GLY A 7 6.96 15.46 2.24
C GLY A 7 7.54 14.12 1.87
N THR A 8 7.56 13.26 2.86
CA THR A 8 7.59 11.81 2.75
C THR A 8 6.93 11.34 1.46
N SER A 9 7.69 10.63 0.61
CA SER A 9 7.16 10.03 -0.60
C SER A 9 6.09 8.98 -0.25
N CYS A 10 5.20 8.67 -1.20
CA CYS A 10 4.14 7.68 -1.02
C CYS A 10 4.23 6.64 -2.14
N THR A 11 4.15 5.36 -1.78
CA THR A 11 4.04 4.27 -2.74
C THR A 11 2.58 3.82 -2.84
N VAL A 12 2.05 3.79 -4.06
CA VAL A 12 0.71 3.31 -4.36
C VAL A 12 0.79 1.90 -4.93
N VAL A 13 0.13 0.94 -4.28
CA VAL A 13 0.08 -0.47 -4.69
C VAL A 13 -1.29 -0.76 -5.28
N LEU A 14 -1.36 -0.92 -6.60
CA LEU A 14 -2.58 -1.32 -7.30
C LEU A 14 -2.78 -2.83 -7.13
N CYS A 15 -3.78 -3.20 -6.34
CA CYS A 15 -4.08 -4.58 -5.97
C CYS A 15 -5.10 -5.19 -6.92
N GLY A 16 -4.60 -5.96 -7.90
CA GLY A 16 -5.37 -6.84 -8.77
C GLY A 16 -5.13 -8.32 -8.44
N ILE A 17 -5.68 -9.21 -9.28
CA ILE A 17 -5.70 -10.65 -9.04
C ILE A 17 -4.33 -11.28 -8.84
N ASP A 18 -3.32 -10.80 -9.57
CA ASP A 18 -1.96 -11.34 -9.51
C ASP A 18 -1.00 -10.48 -8.69
N THR A 19 -1.40 -9.31 -8.17
CA THR A 19 -0.45 -8.40 -7.51
C THR A 19 0.22 -9.06 -6.29
N PHE A 20 -0.54 -9.89 -5.55
CA PHE A 20 -0.06 -10.53 -4.32
C PHE A 20 1.09 -11.54 -4.55
N ASN A 21 1.20 -12.10 -5.75
CA ASN A 21 2.17 -13.15 -6.06
C ASN A 21 3.51 -12.63 -6.60
N ARG A 22 3.66 -11.30 -6.75
CA ARG A 22 4.84 -10.69 -7.37
C ARG A 22 5.89 -10.34 -6.32
N LYS A 23 7.05 -10.98 -6.39
CA LYS A 23 8.17 -10.72 -5.46
C LYS A 23 8.63 -9.26 -5.48
N TYR A 24 8.65 -8.64 -6.66
CA TYR A 24 9.08 -7.25 -6.79
C TYR A 24 8.11 -6.28 -6.10
N VAL A 25 6.82 -6.62 -6.02
CA VAL A 25 5.85 -5.82 -5.24
C VAL A 25 6.18 -5.90 -3.75
N ASP A 26 6.48 -7.08 -3.22
CA ASP A 26 6.93 -7.24 -1.83
C ASP A 26 8.21 -6.44 -1.55
N TRP A 27 9.17 -6.46 -2.47
CA TRP A 27 10.45 -5.78 -2.31
C TRP A 27 10.31 -4.25 -2.33
N GLU A 28 9.49 -3.71 -3.23
CA GLU A 28 9.17 -2.28 -3.25
C GLU A 28 8.45 -1.86 -1.97
N ILE A 29 7.46 -2.63 -1.49
CA ILE A 29 6.79 -2.34 -0.22
C ILE A 29 7.80 -2.35 0.94
N LYS A 30 8.71 -3.34 0.98
CA LYS A 30 9.75 -3.39 2.02
C LYS A 30 10.60 -2.12 1.99
N ALA A 31 11.07 -1.70 0.82
CA ALA A 31 11.91 -0.51 0.66
C ALA A 31 11.16 0.78 1.04
N THR A 32 9.87 0.88 0.71
CA THR A 32 8.99 1.99 1.15
C THR A 32 8.92 2.05 2.67
N LEU A 33 8.71 0.91 3.33
CA LEU A 33 8.62 0.84 4.79
C LEU A 33 9.95 1.12 5.49
N ASP A 34 11.08 0.64 4.95
CA ASP A 34 12.42 0.95 5.48
C ASP A 34 12.71 2.47 5.46
N LYS A 35 12.19 3.17 4.45
CA LYS A 35 12.30 4.64 4.32
C LYS A 35 11.21 5.40 5.07
N GLN A 36 10.33 4.71 5.79
CA GLN A 36 9.18 5.30 6.49
C GLN A 36 8.30 6.15 5.55
N HIS A 37 8.16 5.69 4.30
CA HIS A 37 7.34 6.33 3.30
C HIS A 37 5.86 5.97 3.47
N GLY A 38 4.98 6.82 2.95
CA GLY A 38 3.54 6.54 2.91
C GLY A 38 3.26 5.29 2.08
N LEU A 39 2.29 4.50 2.52
CA LEU A 39 1.87 3.28 1.82
C LEU A 39 0.36 3.33 1.61
N LEU A 40 -0.04 3.35 0.34
CA LEU A 40 -1.44 3.32 -0.09
C LEU A 40 -1.67 2.04 -0.88
N GLY A 41 -2.58 1.18 -0.43
CA GLY A 41 -3.12 0.11 -1.26
C GLY A 41 -4.44 0.55 -1.91
N VAL A 42 -4.60 0.24 -3.20
CA VAL A 42 -5.82 0.52 -3.97
C VAL A 42 -6.34 -0.77 -4.55
N LEU A 43 -7.56 -1.17 -4.18
CA LEU A 43 -8.24 -2.31 -4.74
C LEU A 43 -8.74 -2.00 -6.16
N LEU A 44 -8.24 -2.72 -7.16
CA LEU A 44 -8.71 -2.54 -8.53
C LEU A 44 -10.12 -3.13 -8.72
N PRO A 45 -10.98 -2.52 -9.57
CA PRO A 45 -12.35 -3.01 -9.79
C PRO A 45 -12.41 -4.42 -10.40
N THR A 46 -11.32 -4.83 -11.06
CA THR A 46 -11.16 -6.15 -11.67
C THR A 46 -10.75 -7.24 -10.67
N HIS A 47 -10.42 -6.87 -9.43
CA HIS A 47 -10.04 -7.83 -8.41
C HIS A 47 -11.28 -8.52 -7.84
N ARG A 48 -11.35 -9.84 -7.98
CA ARG A 48 -12.50 -10.61 -7.50
C ARG A 48 -12.26 -11.02 -6.05
N ALA A 49 -13.28 -10.82 -5.21
CA ALA A 49 -13.27 -11.34 -3.85
C ALA A 49 -13.31 -12.87 -3.88
N SER A 50 -12.71 -13.49 -2.87
CA SER A 50 -12.91 -14.91 -2.56
C SER A 50 -14.38 -15.17 -2.21
N PRO A 51 -14.82 -16.45 -2.16
CA PRO A 51 -16.18 -16.81 -1.73
C PRO A 51 -16.57 -16.23 -0.36
N ASP A 52 -15.58 -16.00 0.52
CA ASP A 52 -15.79 -15.40 1.85
C ASP A 52 -15.81 -13.85 1.84
N GLY A 53 -15.85 -13.23 0.66
CA GLY A 53 -15.85 -11.78 0.50
C GLY A 53 -14.51 -11.10 0.77
N LYS A 54 -13.38 -11.84 0.76
CA LYS A 54 -12.05 -11.30 1.05
C LYS A 54 -11.23 -11.07 -0.20
N PHE A 55 -10.37 -10.04 -0.20
CA PHE A 55 -9.44 -9.78 -1.29
C PHE A 55 -8.02 -10.22 -0.91
N THR A 56 -7.38 -10.97 -1.80
CA THR A 56 -5.96 -11.32 -1.63
C THR A 56 -5.10 -10.12 -2.01
N VAL A 57 -4.21 -9.69 -1.12
CA VAL A 57 -3.29 -8.56 -1.33
C VAL A 57 -1.88 -9.00 -0.95
N PRO A 58 -0.81 -8.28 -1.35
CA PRO A 58 0.53 -8.59 -0.89
C PRO A 58 0.60 -8.70 0.64
N ASP A 59 1.17 -9.80 1.11
CA ASP A 59 1.33 -10.16 2.52
C ASP A 59 1.85 -9.00 3.39
N ARG A 60 2.91 -8.31 2.94
CA ARG A 60 3.50 -7.17 3.65
C ARG A 60 2.59 -5.93 3.64
N LEU A 61 1.80 -5.73 2.57
CA LEU A 61 0.78 -4.68 2.56
C LEU A 61 -0.33 -5.02 3.56
N HIS A 62 -0.78 -6.27 3.61
CA HIS A 62 -1.81 -6.73 4.54
C HIS A 62 -1.46 -6.43 6.00
N ASP A 63 -0.23 -6.77 6.41
CA ASP A 63 0.22 -6.49 7.78
C ASP A 63 0.14 -5.00 8.11
N ASN A 64 0.52 -4.12 7.18
CA ASN A 64 0.49 -2.68 7.40
C ASN A 64 -0.92 -2.09 7.31
N ILE A 65 -1.86 -2.75 6.62
CA ILE A 65 -3.29 -2.43 6.72
C ILE A 65 -3.77 -2.76 8.14
N GLN A 66 -3.40 -3.93 8.68
CA GLN A 66 -3.81 -4.39 10.01
C GLN A 66 -3.26 -3.52 11.15
N THR A 67 -2.01 -3.07 11.07
CA THR A 67 -1.45 -2.14 12.06
C THR A 67 -1.99 -0.72 11.93
N GLY A 68 -2.68 -0.40 10.84
CA GLY A 68 -3.15 0.93 10.52
C GLY A 68 -2.07 1.87 9.93
N TYR A 69 -0.87 1.37 9.62
CA TYR A 69 0.16 2.15 8.95
C TYR A 69 -0.20 2.47 7.50
N ALA A 70 -0.68 1.48 6.74
CA ALA A 70 -1.14 1.67 5.38
C ALA A 70 -2.53 2.32 5.35
N HIS A 71 -2.79 3.09 4.30
CA HIS A 71 -4.15 3.45 3.91
C HIS A 71 -4.64 2.47 2.83
N TRP A 72 -5.93 2.17 2.84
CA TRP A 72 -6.57 1.19 1.97
C TRP A 72 -7.88 1.75 1.45
N ILE A 73 -8.05 1.75 0.13
CA ILE A 73 -9.27 2.22 -0.55
C ILE A 73 -9.66 1.28 -1.69
N SER A 74 -10.92 1.36 -2.11
CA SER A 74 -11.33 0.90 -3.44
C SER A 74 -10.89 1.91 -4.51
N TRP A 75 -10.66 1.42 -5.73
CA TRP A 75 -10.46 2.29 -6.89
C TRP A 75 -11.58 3.32 -7.00
N THR A 76 -11.21 4.52 -7.45
CA THR A 76 -12.12 5.63 -7.66
C THR A 76 -11.68 6.42 -8.89
N ASP A 77 -12.64 6.83 -9.70
CA ASP A 77 -12.41 7.74 -10.84
C ASP A 77 -12.46 9.22 -10.39
N ASP A 78 -12.80 9.50 -9.13
CA ASP A 78 -12.69 10.84 -8.53
C ASP A 78 -11.24 11.16 -8.18
N ALA A 79 -10.62 12.04 -8.98
CA ALA A 79 -9.27 12.53 -8.76
C ALA A 79 -9.08 13.16 -7.37
N GLN A 80 -10.09 13.86 -6.84
CA GLN A 80 -10.02 14.46 -5.51
C GLN A 80 -10.03 13.40 -4.40
N ALA A 81 -10.79 12.32 -4.57
CA ALA A 81 -10.73 11.18 -3.66
C ALA A 81 -9.36 10.51 -3.67
N MET A 82 -8.74 10.33 -4.85
CA MET A 82 -7.40 9.77 -4.96
C MET A 82 -6.34 10.69 -4.30
N ILE A 83 -6.40 12.01 -4.52
CA ILE A 83 -5.51 12.97 -3.87
C ILE A 83 -5.65 12.92 -2.35
N ARG A 84 -6.89 12.87 -1.83
CA ARG A 84 -7.16 12.74 -0.38
C ARG A 84 -6.55 11.45 0.17
N ALA A 85 -6.70 10.33 -0.53
CA ALA A 85 -6.14 9.04 -0.11
C ALA A 85 -4.60 9.05 -0.06
N ILE A 86 -3.95 9.67 -1.05
CA ILE A 86 -2.48 9.84 -1.06
C ILE A 86 -2.03 10.71 0.12
N ASN A 87 -2.72 11.83 0.39
CA ASN A 87 -2.38 12.71 1.50
C ASN A 87 -2.55 11.99 2.86
N LEU A 88 -3.61 11.19 3.02
CA LEU A 88 -3.82 10.42 4.25
C LEU A 88 -2.77 9.33 4.44
N ALA A 89 -2.32 8.66 3.38
CA ALA A 89 -1.21 7.72 3.44
C ALA A 89 0.10 8.40 3.86
N ARG A 90 0.35 9.63 3.39
CA ARG A 90 1.51 10.45 3.79
C ARG A 90 1.42 10.91 5.24
N GLU A 91 0.22 11.23 5.73
CA GLU A 91 0.00 11.59 7.13
C GLU A 91 0.27 10.39 8.05
N LYS A 92 -0.26 9.20 7.71
CA LYS A 92 0.00 7.95 8.45
C LYS A 92 1.48 7.60 8.55
N ALA A 93 2.29 7.96 7.55
CA ALA A 93 3.74 7.76 7.58
C ALA A 93 4.43 8.46 8.77
N ARG A 94 3.79 9.44 9.41
CA ARG A 94 4.26 10.08 10.65
C ARG A 94 4.16 9.17 11.89
N THR A 95 3.67 7.93 11.74
CA THR A 95 3.54 6.94 12.82
C THR A 95 4.42 5.70 12.59
N PRO A 96 5.76 5.84 12.52
CA PRO A 96 6.66 4.74 12.16
C PRO A 96 6.59 3.54 13.12
N ARG A 97 6.11 3.74 14.35
CA ARG A 97 5.84 2.66 15.32
C ARG A 97 4.81 1.63 14.86
N LEU A 98 3.99 1.97 13.85
CA LEU A 98 2.98 1.06 13.28
C LEU A 98 3.53 0.25 12.10
N ILE A 99 4.77 0.49 11.66
CA ILE A 99 5.36 -0.25 10.53
C ILE A 99 5.52 -1.72 10.89
N ALA A 100 4.92 -2.59 10.08
CA ALA A 100 5.14 -4.03 10.11
C ALA A 100 6.02 -4.45 8.93
N ASN A 101 7.33 -4.59 9.15
CA ASN A 101 8.28 -4.92 8.08
C ASN A 101 9.19 -6.14 8.38
N SER A 102 8.80 -6.99 9.34
CA SER A 102 9.61 -8.12 9.82
C SER A 102 9.59 -9.37 8.92
N ARG A 103 8.67 -9.45 7.94
CA ARG A 103 8.61 -10.57 7.00
C ARG A 103 9.89 -10.69 6.18
N SER A 104 10.39 -11.91 6.04
CA SER A 104 11.43 -12.22 5.04
C SER A 104 10.98 -11.78 3.65
N MET A 105 11.93 -11.31 2.84
CA MET A 105 11.63 -10.96 1.44
C MET A 105 11.13 -12.17 0.67
N MET A 106 10.14 -11.95 -0.19
CA MET A 106 9.65 -12.99 -1.08
C MET A 106 10.76 -13.43 -2.05
N GLY A 107 11.19 -14.70 -1.98
CA GLY A 107 12.30 -15.22 -2.79
C GLY A 107 11.94 -15.50 -4.26
N ARG A 108 10.67 -15.86 -4.54
CA ARG A 108 10.15 -16.17 -5.88
C ARG A 108 8.68 -15.75 -5.98
N ASN A 109 8.21 -15.53 -7.21
CA ASN A 109 6.77 -15.34 -7.43
C ASN A 109 6.02 -16.60 -7.00
N ARG A 110 4.80 -16.42 -6.48
CA ARG A 110 3.92 -17.53 -6.09
C ARG A 110 3.08 -18.02 -7.27
#